data_AF-A0A8I5ULG4-F1
#
_entry.id   AF-A0A8I5ULG4-F1
#
_cell.length_a   1.000
_cell.length_b   1.000
_cell.length_c   1.000
_cell.angle_alpha   90.00
_cell.angle_beta   90.00
_cell.angle_gamma   90.00
#
_symmetry.space_group_name_H-M   'P 1'
#
loop_
_entity.id
_entity.type
_entity.pdbx_description
1 polymer ?
#
loop_
_entity_poly.entity_id
_entity_poly.type
_entity_poly.pdbx_seq_one_letter_code
_entity_poly.pdbx_strand_id
1 'polypeptide(L)'
;MSHRKFSAPRHGSLGFLPRKRSSRHRGKVKSFPKDDPSKPVHLTAFLGYKAGMTHIVREVDRPGSKVNKKEVVEAVTIVETPPMVVVGIVGYVETPRGLRTFKTVFAEHISDECKRRFYKNWHKSKKKAFTKYCKKWQDEDGKKQLEKDFSSMKKYCQVIRVIAHTQMRLLPLRQKKAHLMEIQVNGGTVAEKLDWARERLEQQVPVNQVFGQDEMIDVIGVTKGKGYKGVTSRWHTKKLPRKTHRGLRKVACIGAWHPARVAFSVARAGQKGYHHRTEINKKIYKIGQGYLIKDGKLIKNNASTDYDLSDKSINPLGGFVHYGEVTNDFVMLKGCVVGTKKRVLTLRKSLLVQTKRRALEKIDLKFIDTTSKFGHGRFQTMEEKKAFMVSTSACPPCWVWWLGQPSAFGSSRGRGGLDALGLSCGCGDWPRVLVPSRVGICCHLPSSTSDHFLSPHRDHSRKTELQRKKELNARNRFCSWWGLNKSYFPLTSCLFLQERGWDWGGRWGPLRCLVFPKATALLSVASLGLPSGLPLCPPPSVPGGR
;
A
#
# COMPACT_ATOMS: atom_id res chain seq x y z
N MET A 1 -14.66 -30.64 -33.90
CA MET A 1 -14.07 -31.13 -32.62
C MET A 1 -15.20 -31.30 -31.62
N SER A 2 -15.26 -32.46 -30.96
CA SER A 2 -16.30 -32.81 -29.98
C SER A 2 -15.88 -32.41 -28.55
N HIS A 3 -15.94 -33.34 -27.59
CA HIS A 3 -15.55 -33.10 -26.21
C HIS A 3 -14.03 -32.90 -26.06
N ARG A 4 -13.60 -32.44 -24.88
CA ARG A 4 -12.18 -32.18 -24.60
C ARG A 4 -11.42 -33.49 -24.39
N LYS A 5 -10.57 -33.90 -25.34
CA LYS A 5 -9.79 -35.16 -25.34
C LYS A 5 -9.05 -35.50 -24.03
N PHE A 6 -8.55 -34.50 -23.30
CA PHE A 6 -7.90 -34.71 -22.00
C PHE A 6 -8.50 -33.80 -20.94
N SER A 7 -8.97 -34.38 -19.84
CA SER A 7 -9.42 -33.63 -18.66
C SER A 7 -8.27 -32.85 -18.03
N ALA A 8 -8.57 -31.68 -17.48
CA ALA A 8 -7.66 -30.96 -16.57
C ALA A 8 -8.44 -29.93 -15.75
N PRO A 9 -7.99 -29.62 -14.51
CA PRO A 9 -8.67 -28.69 -13.62
C PRO A 9 -8.77 -27.27 -14.20
N ARG A 10 -9.73 -26.50 -13.69
CA ARG A 10 -9.92 -25.11 -14.11
C ARG A 10 -8.76 -24.21 -13.67
N HIS A 11 -8.40 -23.25 -14.52
CA HIS A 11 -7.43 -22.22 -14.14
C HIS A 11 -8.05 -21.18 -13.19
N GLY A 12 -7.84 -21.37 -11.89
CA GLY A 12 -8.17 -20.42 -10.83
C GLY A 12 -9.61 -20.47 -10.30
N SER A 13 -9.78 -20.12 -9.03
CA SER A 13 -11.07 -20.13 -8.35
C SER A 13 -11.98 -18.95 -8.77
N LEU A 14 -13.27 -19.27 -8.94
CA LEU A 14 -14.37 -18.34 -9.22
C LEU A 14 -14.90 -17.65 -7.96
N GLY A 15 -14.79 -18.23 -6.76
CA GLY A 15 -15.21 -17.62 -5.49
C GLY A 15 -14.45 -16.33 -5.12
N PHE A 16 -13.42 -15.99 -5.91
CA PHE A 16 -12.67 -14.74 -5.83
C PHE A 16 -12.97 -13.75 -6.96
N LEU A 17 -14.02 -13.99 -7.75
CA LEU A 17 -14.66 -12.97 -8.58
C LEU A 17 -15.55 -12.06 -7.70
N PRO A 18 -15.73 -10.78 -8.06
CA PRO A 18 -15.05 -10.06 -9.15
C PRO A 18 -13.58 -9.73 -8.81
N ARG A 19 -12.66 -10.03 -9.72
CA ARG A 19 -11.22 -9.72 -9.60
C ARG A 19 -10.92 -8.24 -9.93
N LYS A 20 -11.54 -7.32 -9.19
CA LYS A 20 -11.40 -5.85 -9.30
C LYS A 20 -10.53 -5.25 -8.17
N ARG A 21 -10.17 -3.97 -8.27
CA ARG A 21 -9.50 -3.23 -7.17
C ARG A 21 -10.44 -3.16 -5.96
N SER A 22 -9.90 -3.38 -4.76
CA SER A 22 -10.60 -3.18 -3.50
C SER A 22 -11.03 -1.72 -3.35
N SER A 23 -12.29 -1.47 -2.99
CA SER A 23 -12.80 -0.12 -2.73
C SER A 23 -12.19 0.51 -1.47
N ARG A 24 -11.95 -0.30 -0.42
CA ARG A 24 -11.26 0.11 0.80
C ARG A 24 -9.77 -0.24 0.73
N HIS A 25 -8.92 0.65 1.23
CA HIS A 25 -7.48 0.40 1.38
C HIS A 25 -7.16 -0.49 2.59
N ARG A 26 -7.94 -0.36 3.67
CA ARG A 26 -7.91 -1.22 4.87
C ARG A 26 -8.74 -2.47 4.64
N GLY A 27 -8.35 -3.60 5.24
CA GLY A 27 -9.19 -4.79 5.32
C GLY A 27 -10.48 -4.51 6.09
N LYS A 28 -11.66 -4.68 5.46
CA LYS A 28 -12.93 -4.69 6.22
C LYS A 28 -13.08 -6.07 6.87
N VAL A 29 -13.34 -6.14 8.17
CA VAL A 29 -13.92 -7.32 8.80
C VAL A 29 -15.34 -7.50 8.26
N LYS A 30 -15.61 -8.61 7.57
CA LYS A 30 -16.96 -8.91 7.05
C LYS A 30 -17.84 -9.62 8.07
N SER A 31 -17.21 -10.46 8.90
CA SER A 31 -17.82 -11.25 9.96
C SER A 31 -16.88 -11.18 11.16
N PHE A 32 -17.41 -10.91 12.34
CA PHE A 32 -16.68 -11.06 13.60
C PHE A 32 -16.86 -12.50 14.13
N PRO A 33 -16.06 -12.95 15.13
CA PRO A 33 -16.35 -14.18 15.86
C PRO A 33 -17.79 -14.17 16.41
N LYS A 34 -18.40 -15.35 16.54
CA LYS A 34 -19.69 -15.48 17.22
C LYS A 34 -19.55 -15.00 18.67
N ASP A 35 -20.60 -14.37 19.17
CA ASP A 35 -20.66 -13.85 20.53
C ASP A 35 -21.25 -14.92 21.45
N ASP A 36 -20.61 -15.13 22.60
CA ASP A 36 -20.98 -16.12 23.60
C ASP A 36 -21.00 -15.41 24.97
N PRO A 37 -22.16 -15.19 25.61
CA PRO A 37 -22.26 -14.32 26.79
C PRO A 37 -21.57 -14.88 28.04
N SER A 38 -21.30 -16.19 28.11
CA SER A 38 -20.59 -16.84 29.21
C SER A 38 -19.08 -16.54 29.27
N LYS A 39 -18.51 -15.94 28.23
CA LYS A 39 -17.09 -15.54 28.19
C LYS A 39 -16.92 -14.14 28.77
N PRO A 40 -15.78 -13.79 29.39
CA PRO A 40 -15.50 -12.43 29.81
C PRO A 40 -15.49 -11.46 28.62
N VAL A 41 -15.82 -10.19 28.90
CA VAL A 41 -15.88 -9.11 27.90
C VAL A 41 -14.50 -8.89 27.27
N HIS A 42 -14.40 -8.99 25.94
CA HIS A 42 -13.14 -8.86 25.22
C HIS A 42 -13.29 -8.30 23.80
N LEU A 43 -12.19 -7.79 23.25
CA LEU A 43 -12.11 -7.33 21.85
C LEU A 43 -11.77 -8.48 20.89
N THR A 44 -12.36 -8.40 19.70
CA THR A 44 -12.25 -9.46 18.67
C THR A 44 -11.28 -9.16 17.52
N ALA A 45 -10.74 -7.95 17.43
CA ALA A 45 -9.90 -7.51 16.31
C ALA A 45 -8.98 -6.33 16.67
N PHE A 46 -7.89 -6.18 15.93
CA PHE A 46 -6.89 -5.12 16.08
C PHE A 46 -6.39 -4.61 14.72
N LEU A 47 -5.67 -3.49 14.71
CA LEU A 47 -5.00 -2.96 13.52
C LEU A 47 -3.49 -2.90 13.69
N GLY A 48 -2.75 -3.50 12.76
CA GLY A 48 -1.29 -3.46 12.72
C GLY A 48 -0.75 -3.05 11.35
N TYR A 49 0.55 -2.84 11.26
CA TYR A 49 1.26 -2.37 10.08
C TYR A 49 2.35 -3.37 9.71
N LYS A 50 2.30 -3.91 8.49
CA LYS A 50 3.31 -4.86 8.02
C LYS A 50 4.66 -4.17 7.87
N ALA A 51 5.58 -4.45 8.80
CA ALA A 51 6.94 -3.92 8.81
C ALA A 51 7.81 -4.65 7.77
N GLY A 52 8.05 -5.94 8.03
CA GLY A 52 8.92 -6.76 7.21
C GLY A 52 8.69 -8.26 7.41
N MET A 53 9.69 -9.04 7.04
CA MET A 53 9.76 -10.48 7.28
C MET A 53 11.19 -10.82 7.69
N THR A 54 11.33 -11.81 8.55
CA THR A 54 12.61 -12.45 8.87
C THR A 54 12.37 -13.97 9.00
N HIS A 55 13.34 -14.72 9.50
CA HIS A 55 13.16 -16.11 9.91
C HIS A 55 13.54 -16.29 11.38
N ILE A 56 13.03 -17.36 11.98
CA ILE A 56 13.36 -17.78 13.34
C ILE A 56 13.81 -19.24 13.34
N VAL A 57 14.56 -19.64 14.35
CA VAL A 57 14.76 -21.05 14.70
C VAL A 57 13.91 -21.35 15.92
N ARG A 58 13.26 -22.51 15.88
CA ARG A 58 12.56 -23.08 17.03
C ARG A 58 12.64 -24.60 17.01
N GLU A 59 12.46 -25.21 18.16
CA GLU A 59 12.19 -26.65 18.23
C GLU A 59 10.72 -26.96 17.87
N VAL A 60 10.46 -28.18 17.42
CA VAL A 60 9.11 -28.65 17.05
C VAL A 60 8.69 -29.83 17.93
N ASP A 61 7.78 -29.58 18.86
CA ASP A 61 7.03 -30.65 19.53
C ASP A 61 5.87 -31.13 18.64
N ARG A 62 6.11 -32.19 17.86
CA ARG A 62 5.10 -32.91 17.06
C ARG A 62 5.44 -34.41 17.00
N PRO A 63 5.10 -35.20 18.03
CA PRO A 63 5.23 -36.65 18.02
C PRO A 63 4.65 -37.29 16.74
N GLY A 64 5.37 -38.27 16.20
CA GLY A 64 5.09 -38.88 14.89
C GLY A 64 5.66 -38.13 13.68
N SER A 65 6.24 -36.93 13.85
CA SER A 65 6.88 -36.18 12.76
C SER A 65 8.39 -36.46 12.68
N LYS A 66 8.96 -36.53 11.46
CA LYS A 66 10.43 -36.64 11.24
C LYS A 66 11.24 -35.46 11.82
N VAL A 67 10.57 -34.32 12.05
CA VAL A 67 11.11 -33.11 12.68
C VAL A 67 10.75 -32.97 14.17
N ASN A 68 10.20 -33.99 14.82
CA ASN A 68 9.93 -33.96 16.26
C ASN A 68 11.23 -33.77 17.05
N LYS A 69 11.24 -32.88 18.05
CA LYS A 69 12.44 -32.51 18.84
C LYS A 69 13.65 -32.11 17.97
N LYS A 70 13.38 -31.49 16.83
CA LYS A 70 14.39 -30.93 15.93
C LYS A 70 14.13 -29.47 15.66
N GLU A 71 15.21 -28.76 15.43
CA GLU A 71 15.19 -27.35 15.09
C GLU A 71 14.73 -27.15 13.65
N VAL A 72 13.84 -26.18 13.46
CA VAL A 72 13.36 -25.79 12.13
C VAL A 72 13.48 -24.29 11.94
N VAL A 73 13.94 -23.91 10.75
CA VAL A 73 13.91 -22.54 10.29
C VAL A 73 12.52 -22.24 9.72
N GLU A 74 11.79 -21.31 10.33
CA GLU A 74 10.47 -20.88 9.83
C GLU A 74 10.45 -19.37 9.55
N ALA A 75 10.01 -19.01 8.34
CA ALA A 75 9.83 -17.61 7.97
C ALA A 75 8.66 -16.98 8.74
N VAL A 76 8.82 -15.74 9.19
CA VAL A 76 7.83 -14.96 9.95
C VAL A 76 7.61 -13.58 9.34
N THR A 77 6.42 -13.02 9.53
CA THR A 77 6.12 -11.62 9.24
C THR A 77 6.04 -10.82 10.54
N ILE A 78 6.76 -9.69 10.60
CA ILE A 78 6.64 -8.73 11.70
C ILE A 78 5.56 -7.70 11.35
N VAL A 79 4.57 -7.57 12.24
CA VAL A 79 3.47 -6.61 12.13
C VAL A 79 3.52 -5.70 13.36
N GLU A 80 3.91 -4.44 13.17
CA GLU A 80 3.95 -3.44 14.24
C GLU A 80 2.53 -3.01 14.61
N THR A 81 2.22 -3.02 15.89
CA THR A 81 0.89 -2.90 16.48
C THR A 81 0.90 -1.87 17.61
N PRO A 82 1.05 -0.57 17.29
CA PRO A 82 0.96 0.47 18.31
C PRO A 82 -0.42 0.44 18.98
N PRO A 83 -0.53 0.86 20.26
CA PRO A 83 -1.79 0.83 21.00
C PRO A 83 -2.89 1.59 20.26
N MET A 84 -4.09 1.02 20.26
CA MET A 84 -5.26 1.63 19.64
C MET A 84 -6.01 2.48 20.67
N VAL A 85 -6.39 3.71 20.29
CA VAL A 85 -7.22 4.59 21.13
C VAL A 85 -8.68 4.33 20.82
N VAL A 86 -9.48 4.07 21.84
CA VAL A 86 -10.94 3.95 21.75
C VAL A 86 -11.58 5.34 21.78
N VAL A 87 -12.46 5.65 20.84
CA VAL A 87 -13.02 7.01 20.66
C VAL A 87 -14.54 7.05 20.48
N GLY A 88 -15.22 5.92 20.62
CA GLY A 88 -16.67 5.85 20.55
C GLY A 88 -17.21 4.42 20.52
N ILE A 89 -18.53 4.30 20.53
CA ILE A 89 -19.30 3.07 20.62
C ILE A 89 -20.46 3.15 19.62
N VAL A 90 -20.78 2.02 18.98
CA VAL A 90 -21.89 1.84 18.05
C VAL A 90 -22.78 0.71 18.56
N GLY A 91 -24.03 1.02 18.81
CA GLY A 91 -25.08 0.03 19.04
C GLY A 91 -25.65 -0.45 17.72
N TYR A 92 -25.79 -1.76 17.56
CA TYR A 92 -26.47 -2.40 16.45
C TYR A 92 -27.72 -3.13 16.94
N VAL A 93 -28.84 -2.85 16.28
CA VAL A 93 -30.11 -3.56 16.47
C VAL A 93 -30.31 -4.56 15.36
N GLU A 94 -30.75 -5.77 15.70
CA GLU A 94 -31.16 -6.80 14.76
C GLU A 94 -32.56 -6.49 14.20
N THR A 95 -32.69 -6.64 12.89
CA THR A 95 -33.95 -6.44 12.16
C THR A 95 -34.08 -7.60 11.16
N PRO A 96 -35.28 -7.93 10.65
CA PRO A 96 -35.43 -8.98 9.64
C PRO A 96 -34.64 -8.73 8.34
N ARG A 97 -34.13 -7.51 8.11
CA ARG A 97 -33.23 -7.16 6.99
C ARG A 97 -31.74 -7.23 7.36
N GLY A 98 -31.41 -7.72 8.56
CA GLY A 98 -30.07 -7.78 9.14
C GLY A 98 -29.79 -6.68 10.18
N LEU A 99 -28.53 -6.59 10.63
CA LEU A 99 -28.09 -5.63 11.64
C LEU A 99 -28.09 -4.18 11.11
N ARG A 100 -28.84 -3.29 11.78
CA ARG A 100 -28.89 -1.84 11.53
C ARG A 100 -28.15 -1.08 12.63
N THR A 101 -27.42 -0.03 12.28
CA THR A 101 -26.86 0.92 13.26
C THR A 101 -27.99 1.64 13.98
N PHE A 102 -28.05 1.52 15.30
CA PHE A 102 -29.07 2.14 16.14
C PHE A 102 -28.63 3.54 16.60
N LYS A 103 -27.55 3.62 17.37
CA LYS A 103 -26.95 4.87 17.87
C LYS A 103 -25.41 4.78 17.84
N THR A 104 -24.77 5.95 17.78
CA THR A 104 -23.31 6.09 17.85
C THR A 104 -22.97 7.16 18.88
N VAL A 105 -22.28 6.77 19.95
CA VAL A 105 -21.78 7.70 20.98
C VAL A 105 -20.27 7.84 20.77
N PHE A 106 -19.79 9.04 20.54
CA PHE A 106 -18.35 9.34 20.52
C PHE A 106 -17.88 9.83 21.90
N ALA A 107 -16.58 9.73 22.14
CA ALA A 107 -15.91 10.32 23.28
C ALA A 107 -15.88 11.87 23.21
N GLU A 108 -15.41 12.54 24.26
CA GLU A 108 -15.28 14.00 24.32
C GLU A 108 -14.01 14.46 23.58
N HIS A 109 -12.85 13.95 24.00
CA HIS A 109 -11.53 14.38 23.54
C HIS A 109 -11.01 13.52 22.38
N ILE A 110 -11.52 13.79 21.17
CA ILE A 110 -11.06 13.10 19.97
C ILE A 110 -9.72 13.68 19.47
N SER A 111 -8.71 12.81 19.36
CA SER A 111 -7.37 13.14 18.86
C SER A 111 -7.35 13.75 17.45
N ASP A 112 -6.37 14.60 17.17
CA ASP A 112 -6.22 15.28 15.88
C ASP A 112 -5.93 14.32 14.71
N GLU A 113 -5.22 13.22 14.97
CA GLU A 113 -5.00 12.18 13.96
C GLU A 113 -6.27 11.40 13.61
N CYS A 114 -7.21 11.29 14.56
CA CYS A 114 -8.56 10.79 14.33
C CYS A 114 -9.43 11.82 13.59
N LYS A 115 -9.41 13.10 14.00
CA LYS A 115 -10.09 14.20 13.28
C LYS A 115 -9.63 14.29 11.82
N ARG A 116 -8.34 14.05 11.54
CA ARG A 116 -7.80 13.91 10.16
C ARG A 116 -8.46 12.81 9.34
N ARG A 117 -9.11 11.80 9.94
CA ARG A 117 -9.83 10.77 9.18
C ARG A 117 -11.04 11.34 8.43
N PHE A 118 -11.78 12.24 9.06
CA PHE A 118 -13.00 12.87 8.54
C PHE A 118 -12.72 13.89 7.41
N TYR A 119 -11.58 14.59 7.45
CA TYR A 119 -11.20 15.53 6.39
C TYR A 119 -10.46 14.87 5.22
N LYS A 120 -10.74 15.33 3.99
CA LYS A 120 -9.91 15.01 2.80
C LYS A 120 -8.67 15.89 2.74
N ASN A 121 -8.84 17.20 2.83
CA ASN A 121 -7.76 18.18 2.94
C ASN A 121 -7.75 18.75 4.38
N TRP A 122 -6.81 18.28 5.21
CA TRP A 122 -6.69 18.77 6.58
C TRP A 122 -6.18 20.21 6.64
N HIS A 123 -5.16 20.53 5.84
CA HIS A 123 -4.44 21.81 5.88
C HIS A 123 -5.40 23.00 5.70
N LYS A 124 -6.15 22.99 4.59
CA LYS A 124 -7.11 24.05 4.23
C LYS A 124 -8.43 24.03 5.03
N SER A 125 -8.65 23.04 5.90
CA SER A 125 -9.89 22.96 6.69
C SER A 125 -9.85 23.90 7.91
N LYS A 126 -11.01 24.27 8.44
CA LYS A 126 -11.15 24.97 9.75
C LYS A 126 -11.14 24.00 10.96
N LYS A 127 -10.84 22.71 10.77
CA LYS A 127 -10.73 21.65 11.79
C LYS A 127 -11.92 21.48 12.77
N LYS A 128 -13.10 22.06 12.48
CA LYS A 128 -14.33 22.03 13.32
C LYS A 128 -15.03 20.66 13.48
N ALA A 129 -14.35 19.53 13.29
CA ALA A 129 -14.98 18.22 13.48
C ALA A 129 -15.16 17.94 14.98
N PHE A 130 -16.34 17.48 15.37
CA PHE A 130 -16.72 17.16 16.76
C PHE A 130 -16.69 18.32 17.76
N THR A 131 -16.43 19.58 17.38
CA THR A 131 -16.38 20.69 18.34
C THR A 131 -17.72 20.93 19.05
N LYS A 132 -18.85 20.88 18.33
CA LYS A 132 -20.20 20.92 18.94
C LYS A 132 -20.53 19.68 19.79
N TYR A 133 -19.88 18.56 19.50
CA TYR A 133 -20.13 17.29 20.18
C TYR A 133 -19.33 17.19 21.49
N CYS A 134 -18.11 17.73 21.53
CA CYS A 134 -17.36 17.95 22.78
C CYS A 134 -18.14 18.84 23.75
N LYS A 135 -18.72 19.96 23.29
CA LYS A 135 -19.57 20.82 24.13
C LYS A 135 -20.76 20.07 24.74
N LYS A 136 -21.38 19.14 24.01
CA LYS A 136 -22.46 18.28 24.53
C LYS A 136 -22.03 17.40 25.71
N TRP A 137 -20.76 17.00 25.81
CA TRP A 137 -20.27 16.27 26.98
C TRP A 137 -20.10 17.18 28.22
N GLN A 138 -19.97 18.49 28.00
CA GLN A 138 -19.80 19.50 29.06
C GLN A 138 -21.15 20.04 29.53
N ASP A 139 -22.09 20.31 28.61
CA ASP A 139 -23.46 20.78 28.89
C ASP A 139 -24.29 19.72 29.66
N GLU A 140 -24.96 20.10 30.75
CA GLU A 140 -25.77 19.18 31.58
C GLU A 140 -26.90 18.49 30.82
N ASP A 141 -27.65 19.20 29.97
CA ASP A 141 -28.67 18.60 29.12
C ASP A 141 -28.08 17.71 28.03
N GLY A 142 -26.84 17.98 27.64
CA GLY A 142 -26.06 17.14 26.75
C GLY A 142 -25.68 15.81 27.40
N LYS A 143 -25.23 15.82 28.66
CA LYS A 143 -24.99 14.63 29.49
C LYS A 143 -26.28 13.81 29.67
N LYS A 144 -27.40 14.45 30.05
CA LYS A 144 -28.72 13.78 30.14
C LYS A 144 -29.11 13.09 28.83
N GLN A 145 -28.83 13.71 27.68
CA GLN A 145 -29.08 13.09 26.38
C GLN A 145 -28.13 11.92 26.07
N LEU A 146 -26.87 11.99 26.50
CA LEU A 146 -25.92 10.88 26.36
C LEU A 146 -26.33 9.67 27.22
N GLU A 147 -26.78 9.88 28.46
CA GLU A 147 -27.32 8.79 29.31
C GLU A 147 -28.61 8.18 28.73
N LYS A 148 -29.48 8.98 28.11
CA LYS A 148 -30.63 8.49 27.33
C LYS A 148 -30.19 7.65 26.13
N ASP A 149 -29.11 8.02 25.44
CA ASP A 149 -28.54 7.24 24.34
C ASP A 149 -27.89 5.92 24.85
N PHE A 150 -27.18 5.94 25.98
CA PHE A 150 -26.63 4.74 26.61
C PHE A 150 -27.71 3.77 27.10
N SER A 151 -28.71 4.23 27.83
CA SER A 151 -29.83 3.40 28.30
C SER A 151 -30.64 2.80 27.14
N SER A 152 -30.89 3.58 26.09
CA SER A 152 -31.49 3.08 24.84
C SER A 152 -30.61 2.01 24.17
N MET A 153 -29.28 2.16 24.21
CA MET A 153 -28.36 1.14 23.70
C MET A 153 -28.38 -0.15 24.53
N LYS A 154 -28.43 -0.08 25.87
CA LYS A 154 -28.59 -1.26 26.73
C LYS A 154 -29.90 -2.01 26.45
N LYS A 155 -31.00 -1.28 26.24
CA LYS A 155 -32.34 -1.87 26.05
C LYS A 155 -32.56 -2.49 24.66
N TYR A 156 -32.10 -1.86 23.59
CA TYR A 156 -32.51 -2.23 22.22
C TYR A 156 -31.43 -2.91 21.36
N CYS A 157 -30.14 -2.80 21.71
CA CYS A 157 -29.05 -3.31 20.86
C CYS A 157 -28.63 -4.73 21.26
N GLN A 158 -28.55 -5.64 20.30
CA GLN A 158 -28.02 -7.00 20.52
C GLN A 158 -26.49 -7.04 20.37
N VAL A 159 -25.91 -6.14 19.55
CA VAL A 159 -24.47 -6.13 19.24
C VAL A 159 -23.86 -4.76 19.52
N ILE A 160 -22.84 -4.73 20.37
CA ILE A 160 -22.05 -3.52 20.67
C ILE A 160 -20.71 -3.58 19.91
N ARG A 161 -20.33 -2.46 19.29
CA ARG A 161 -19.01 -2.30 18.66
C ARG A 161 -18.31 -1.04 19.14
N VAL A 162 -17.04 -1.15 19.47
CA VAL A 162 -16.18 -0.02 19.83
C VAL A 162 -15.50 0.55 18.58
N ILE A 163 -15.55 1.86 18.41
CA ILE A 163 -14.78 2.61 17.41
C ILE A 163 -13.40 2.90 18.00
N ALA A 164 -12.36 2.31 17.41
CA ALA A 164 -10.98 2.56 17.78
C ALA A 164 -10.14 3.02 16.59
N HIS A 165 -9.07 3.78 16.85
CA HIS A 165 -8.09 4.19 15.85
C HIS A 165 -6.65 3.82 16.25
N THR A 166 -5.82 3.55 15.25
CA THR A 166 -4.37 3.41 15.44
C THR A 166 -3.70 4.76 15.68
N GLN A 167 -2.64 4.80 16.46
CA GLN A 167 -1.75 5.95 16.55
C GLN A 167 -0.74 5.95 15.39
N MET A 168 -0.78 6.96 14.53
CA MET A 168 0.16 7.11 13.41
C MET A 168 1.43 7.85 13.79
N ARG A 169 1.35 8.71 14.83
CA ARG A 169 2.49 9.50 15.33
C ARG A 169 3.67 8.63 15.79
N LEU A 170 3.38 7.42 16.26
CA LEU A 170 4.37 6.47 16.80
C LEU A 170 5.09 5.66 15.72
N LEU A 171 4.63 5.71 14.46
CA LEU A 171 5.14 4.88 13.36
C LEU A 171 6.07 5.69 12.43
N PRO A 172 7.10 5.08 11.82
CA PRO A 172 8.01 5.72 10.86
C PRO A 172 7.36 5.92 9.47
N LEU A 173 6.11 6.41 9.44
CA LEU A 173 5.28 6.53 8.24
C LEU A 173 4.93 8.00 7.98
N ARG A 174 5.11 8.46 6.73
CA ARG A 174 4.70 9.81 6.27
C ARG A 174 3.22 10.15 6.53
N GLN A 175 2.36 9.15 6.72
CA GLN A 175 0.91 9.33 6.87
C GLN A 175 0.51 9.70 8.31
N LYS A 176 0.21 10.97 8.57
CA LYS A 176 -0.33 11.46 9.86
C LYS A 176 -1.84 11.22 10.09
N LYS A 177 -2.47 10.28 9.37
CA LYS A 177 -3.95 10.12 9.31
C LYS A 177 -4.38 8.77 9.88
N ALA A 178 -4.90 8.75 11.11
CA ALA A 178 -5.23 7.53 11.86
C ALA A 178 -6.23 6.62 11.13
N HIS A 179 -6.11 5.31 11.28
CA HIS A 179 -7.01 4.33 10.68
C HIS A 179 -8.12 3.95 11.66
N LEU A 180 -9.34 4.42 11.42
CA LEU A 180 -10.53 4.06 12.20
C LEU A 180 -11.06 2.65 11.86
N MET A 181 -11.48 1.92 12.89
CA MET A 181 -12.15 0.63 12.82
C MET A 181 -13.16 0.44 13.95
N GLU A 182 -14.34 -0.07 13.60
CA GLU A 182 -15.22 -0.75 14.55
C GLU A 182 -14.66 -2.13 14.87
N ILE A 183 -14.53 -2.44 16.16
CA ILE A 183 -14.19 -3.76 16.71
C ILE A 183 -15.44 -4.23 17.46
N GLN A 184 -15.85 -5.48 17.27
CA GLN A 184 -16.96 -6.02 18.05
C GLN A 184 -16.47 -6.44 19.44
N VAL A 185 -17.24 -6.07 20.46
CA VAL A 185 -17.06 -6.52 21.84
C VAL A 185 -17.87 -7.80 22.00
N ASN A 186 -17.23 -8.90 22.41
CA ASN A 186 -17.88 -10.18 22.65
C ASN A 186 -17.69 -10.59 24.13
N GLY A 187 -18.55 -11.47 24.63
CA GLY A 187 -18.54 -11.92 26.03
C GLY A 187 -19.32 -10.99 26.98
N GLY A 188 -19.99 -11.55 27.98
CA GLY A 188 -20.88 -10.85 28.91
C GLY A 188 -22.26 -10.51 28.36
N THR A 189 -23.08 -9.85 29.17
CA THR A 189 -24.37 -9.26 28.76
C THR A 189 -24.17 -7.98 27.93
N VAL A 190 -25.24 -7.48 27.30
CA VAL A 190 -25.19 -6.21 26.54
C VAL A 190 -24.86 -5.01 27.45
N ALA A 191 -25.35 -5.02 28.70
CA ALA A 191 -25.06 -3.99 29.68
C ALA A 191 -23.56 -3.96 30.02
N GLU A 192 -23.00 -5.10 30.44
CA GLU A 192 -21.57 -5.25 30.72
C GLU A 192 -20.68 -4.82 29.55
N LYS A 193 -21.02 -5.24 28.31
CA LYS A 193 -20.30 -4.83 27.10
C LYS A 193 -20.30 -3.32 26.90
N LEU A 194 -21.40 -2.65 27.23
CA LEU A 194 -21.54 -1.20 27.08
C LEU A 194 -20.79 -0.45 28.18
N ASP A 195 -20.87 -0.93 29.43
CA ASP A 195 -20.19 -0.33 30.58
C ASP A 195 -18.66 -0.49 30.47
N TRP A 196 -18.19 -1.68 30.09
CA TRP A 196 -16.79 -1.92 29.73
C TRP A 196 -16.31 -1.03 28.57
N ALA A 197 -17.15 -0.86 27.55
CA ALA A 197 -16.84 0.00 26.42
C ALA A 197 -16.82 1.50 26.80
N ARG A 198 -17.62 1.91 27.79
CA ARG A 198 -17.65 3.26 28.37
C ARG A 198 -16.41 3.52 29.21
N GLU A 199 -16.03 2.58 30.08
CA GLU A 199 -14.78 2.64 30.88
C GLU A 199 -13.55 2.82 29.99
N ARG A 200 -13.51 2.10 28.85
CA ARG A 200 -12.40 2.16 27.89
C ARG A 200 -12.47 3.36 26.92
N LEU A 201 -13.43 4.30 27.03
CA LEU A 201 -13.43 5.52 26.21
C LEU A 201 -12.17 6.35 26.47
N GLU A 202 -11.58 6.89 25.40
CA GLU A 202 -10.34 7.70 25.39
C GLU A 202 -9.06 6.96 25.81
N GLN A 203 -9.20 5.78 26.40
CA GLN A 203 -8.10 4.94 26.83
C GLN A 203 -7.42 4.21 25.66
N GLN A 204 -6.20 3.74 25.93
CA GLN A 204 -5.37 2.99 25.01
C GLN A 204 -5.49 1.49 25.27
N VAL A 205 -5.78 0.72 24.22
CA VAL A 205 -5.80 -0.74 24.26
C VAL A 205 -4.55 -1.27 23.53
N PRO A 206 -3.59 -1.88 24.24
CA PRO A 206 -2.45 -2.58 23.66
C PRO A 206 -2.86 -3.93 23.05
N VAL A 207 -1.98 -4.51 22.23
CA VAL A 207 -2.30 -5.72 21.45
C VAL A 207 -2.35 -7.00 22.31
N ASN A 208 -1.58 -7.06 23.40
CA ASN A 208 -1.52 -8.17 24.36
C ASN A 208 -2.83 -8.40 25.13
N GLN A 209 -3.65 -7.37 25.31
CA GLN A 209 -5.00 -7.49 25.89
C GLN A 209 -6.02 -8.07 24.90
N VAL A 210 -5.71 -8.08 23.59
CA VAL A 210 -6.64 -8.53 22.53
C VAL A 210 -6.27 -9.92 22.01
N PHE A 211 -4.98 -10.24 21.90
CA PHE A 211 -4.51 -11.55 21.44
C PHE A 211 -3.60 -12.21 22.46
N GLY A 212 -3.77 -13.52 22.63
CA GLY A 212 -2.86 -14.35 23.41
C GLY A 212 -1.62 -14.75 22.61
N GLN A 213 -0.55 -15.07 23.34
CA GLN A 213 0.58 -15.82 22.79
C GLN A 213 0.09 -17.18 22.25
N ASP A 214 0.73 -17.69 21.20
CA ASP A 214 0.40 -18.94 20.50
C ASP A 214 -1.00 -19.02 19.85
N GLU A 215 -1.83 -17.97 19.94
CA GLU A 215 -3.18 -17.93 19.36
C GLU A 215 -3.14 -18.01 17.82
N MET A 216 -4.13 -18.68 17.24
CA MET A 216 -4.40 -18.67 15.79
C MET A 216 -5.34 -17.51 15.44
N ILE A 217 -4.81 -16.54 14.68
CA ILE A 217 -5.56 -15.37 14.23
C ILE A 217 -5.77 -15.36 12.71
N ASP A 218 -6.69 -14.51 12.27
CA ASP A 218 -6.99 -14.28 10.86
C ASP A 218 -6.49 -12.90 10.41
N VAL A 219 -5.74 -12.85 9.32
CA VAL A 219 -5.16 -11.62 8.78
C VAL A 219 -5.96 -11.14 7.57
N ILE A 220 -6.60 -9.98 7.72
CA ILE A 220 -7.47 -9.38 6.71
C ILE A 220 -6.79 -8.14 6.12
N GLY A 221 -6.65 -8.09 4.79
CA GLY A 221 -5.97 -6.97 4.16
C GLY A 221 -6.18 -6.86 2.66
N VAL A 222 -5.48 -5.90 2.06
CA VAL A 222 -5.45 -5.69 0.61
C VAL A 222 -4.11 -6.14 0.05
N THR A 223 -4.17 -7.12 -0.84
CA THR A 223 -3.00 -7.73 -1.51
C THR A 223 -2.16 -6.72 -2.32
N LYS A 224 -0.86 -6.99 -2.50
CA LYS A 224 0.03 -6.15 -3.34
C LYS A 224 -0.56 -5.99 -4.75
N GLY A 225 -0.72 -4.75 -5.21
CA GLY A 225 -1.17 -4.44 -6.56
C GLY A 225 -0.13 -4.84 -7.61
N LYS A 226 -0.57 -5.38 -8.75
CA LYS A 226 0.28 -5.70 -9.91
C LYS A 226 -0.23 -5.06 -11.22
N GLY A 227 -1.21 -4.16 -11.14
CA GLY A 227 -1.80 -3.44 -12.29
C GLY A 227 -2.58 -4.34 -13.25
N TYR A 228 -2.75 -3.89 -14.49
CA TYR A 228 -3.32 -4.68 -15.58
C TYR A 228 -2.34 -5.79 -16.00
N LYS A 229 -2.82 -7.03 -16.13
CA LYS A 229 -2.02 -8.19 -16.55
C LYS A 229 -2.80 -9.13 -17.46
N GLY A 230 -2.10 -9.70 -18.45
CA GLY A 230 -2.60 -10.73 -19.35
C GLY A 230 -2.91 -12.06 -18.64
N VAL A 231 -3.65 -12.93 -19.33
CA VAL A 231 -4.21 -14.19 -18.80
C VAL A 231 -3.16 -15.13 -18.19
N THR A 232 -2.00 -15.29 -18.84
CA THR A 232 -0.89 -16.13 -18.34
C THR A 232 -0.42 -15.71 -16.95
N SER A 233 -0.44 -14.41 -16.61
CA SER A 233 -0.12 -13.97 -15.24
C SER A 233 -1.37 -13.91 -14.37
N ARG A 234 -2.51 -13.38 -14.85
CA ARG A 234 -3.71 -13.16 -14.03
C ARG A 234 -4.38 -14.47 -13.58
N TRP A 235 -4.32 -15.49 -14.41
CA TRP A 235 -5.02 -16.77 -14.23
C TRP A 235 -4.10 -17.99 -14.30
N HIS A 236 -2.81 -17.82 -14.62
CA HIS A 236 -1.84 -18.91 -14.70
C HIS A 236 -2.19 -19.97 -15.76
N THR A 237 -2.76 -19.52 -16.89
CA THR A 237 -3.02 -20.36 -18.07
C THR A 237 -1.72 -20.76 -18.77
N LYS A 238 -1.67 -21.97 -19.33
CA LYS A 238 -0.53 -22.44 -20.16
C LYS A 238 -0.25 -21.44 -21.31
N LYS A 239 1.02 -21.22 -21.64
CA LYS A 239 1.42 -20.46 -22.84
C LYS A 239 1.10 -21.28 -24.09
N LEU A 240 0.76 -20.63 -25.19
CA LEU A 240 0.66 -21.30 -26.50
C LEU A 240 2.07 -21.64 -27.05
N PRO A 241 2.18 -22.53 -28.05
CA PRO A 241 3.44 -22.86 -28.72
C PRO A 241 4.19 -21.63 -29.25
N ARG A 242 5.52 -21.75 -29.43
CA ARG A 242 6.37 -20.63 -29.91
C ARG A 242 5.92 -20.09 -31.26
N LYS A 243 5.53 -20.97 -32.19
CA LYS A 243 5.14 -20.64 -33.58
C LYS A 243 3.69 -20.10 -33.73
N THR A 244 2.99 -19.69 -32.66
CA THR A 244 1.61 -19.16 -32.82
C THR A 244 1.57 -17.71 -33.31
N HIS A 245 0.85 -17.49 -34.41
CA HIS A 245 0.55 -16.17 -34.94
C HIS A 245 -0.29 -15.31 -33.97
N ARG A 246 -0.11 -13.98 -34.03
CA ARG A 246 -0.75 -12.97 -33.17
C ARG A 246 -0.57 -13.23 -31.66
N GLY A 247 0.63 -13.66 -31.26
CA GLY A 247 1.09 -13.73 -29.87
C GLY A 247 0.66 -14.96 -29.05
N LEU A 248 1.58 -15.45 -28.20
CA LEU A 248 1.47 -16.72 -27.48
C LEU A 248 0.94 -16.65 -26.04
N ARG A 249 0.71 -15.45 -25.48
CA ARG A 249 0.33 -15.23 -24.06
C ARG A 249 -1.18 -15.00 -23.87
N LYS A 250 -1.99 -15.75 -24.61
CA LYS A 250 -3.45 -15.67 -24.68
C LYS A 250 -4.10 -17.04 -24.37
N VAL A 251 -5.41 -17.04 -24.12
CA VAL A 251 -6.21 -18.27 -24.19
C VAL A 251 -6.56 -18.46 -25.67
N ALA A 252 -6.45 -19.68 -26.21
CA ALA A 252 -6.73 -19.94 -27.62
C ALA A 252 -8.23 -19.84 -27.94
N CYS A 253 -9.05 -20.66 -27.30
CA CYS A 253 -10.52 -20.65 -27.42
C CYS A 253 -11.15 -20.00 -26.18
N ILE A 254 -12.05 -19.03 -26.38
CA ILE A 254 -12.73 -18.29 -25.29
C ILE A 254 -14.19 -18.70 -25.07
N GLY A 255 -14.69 -19.69 -25.81
CA GLY A 255 -16.05 -20.19 -25.77
C GLY A 255 -16.35 -21.04 -27.01
N ALA A 256 -17.36 -21.90 -26.94
CA ALA A 256 -17.94 -22.54 -28.12
C ALA A 256 -18.80 -21.51 -28.91
N TRP A 257 -19.30 -21.91 -30.08
CA TRP A 257 -20.26 -21.09 -30.85
C TRP A 257 -21.56 -20.89 -30.05
N HIS A 258 -22.16 -21.99 -29.60
CA HIS A 258 -23.32 -21.99 -28.71
C HIS A 258 -22.86 -22.36 -27.28
N PRO A 259 -23.17 -21.55 -26.24
CA PRO A 259 -23.92 -20.31 -26.28
C PRO A 259 -23.12 -19.13 -26.87
N ALA A 260 -23.79 -18.24 -27.61
CA ALA A 260 -23.22 -17.10 -28.34
C ALA A 260 -22.77 -15.92 -27.44
N ARG A 261 -22.11 -16.21 -26.32
CA ARG A 261 -21.61 -15.23 -25.35
C ARG A 261 -20.39 -15.77 -24.60
N VAL A 262 -19.37 -14.94 -24.43
CA VAL A 262 -18.18 -15.31 -23.64
C VAL A 262 -18.57 -15.43 -22.16
N ALA A 263 -18.46 -16.64 -21.61
CA ALA A 263 -18.84 -16.89 -20.22
C ALA A 263 -17.94 -16.15 -19.21
N PHE A 264 -18.54 -15.68 -18.11
CA PHE A 264 -17.83 -15.00 -17.01
C PHE A 264 -16.71 -15.84 -16.35
N SER A 265 -16.80 -17.15 -16.53
CA SER A 265 -15.89 -18.16 -15.97
C SER A 265 -14.58 -18.30 -16.76
N VAL A 266 -14.48 -17.68 -17.95
CA VAL A 266 -13.34 -17.73 -18.85
C VAL A 266 -12.23 -16.77 -18.39
N ALA A 267 -10.99 -17.25 -18.45
CA ALA A 267 -9.83 -16.44 -18.08
C ALA A 267 -9.61 -15.27 -19.06
N ARG A 268 -9.98 -14.04 -18.67
CA ARG A 268 -9.69 -12.80 -19.41
C ARG A 268 -8.60 -11.95 -18.74
N ALA A 269 -7.89 -11.14 -19.52
CA ALA A 269 -6.92 -10.16 -19.03
C ALA A 269 -7.60 -9.09 -18.13
N GLY A 270 -6.82 -8.35 -17.34
CA GLY A 270 -7.34 -7.30 -16.46
C GLY A 270 -6.53 -7.11 -15.19
N GLN A 271 -7.11 -6.41 -14.21
CA GLN A 271 -6.46 -6.15 -12.91
C GLN A 271 -5.99 -7.44 -12.21
N LYS A 272 -4.73 -7.45 -11.77
CA LYS A 272 -4.15 -8.45 -10.85
C LYS A 272 -3.68 -7.79 -9.55
N GLY A 273 -4.09 -8.33 -8.41
CA GLY A 273 -3.74 -7.80 -7.09
C GLY A 273 -4.50 -6.53 -6.72
N TYR A 274 -4.22 -5.98 -5.54
CA TYR A 274 -5.06 -4.97 -4.88
C TYR A 274 -6.49 -5.47 -4.61
N HIS A 275 -6.62 -6.77 -4.31
CA HIS A 275 -7.89 -7.40 -3.90
C HIS A 275 -7.92 -7.55 -2.38
N HIS A 276 -9.10 -7.40 -1.78
CA HIS A 276 -9.36 -7.77 -0.37
C HIS A 276 -9.26 -9.29 -0.20
N ARG A 277 -8.57 -9.74 0.84
CA ARG A 277 -8.40 -11.16 1.21
C ARG A 277 -8.35 -11.29 2.73
N THR A 278 -8.76 -12.46 3.19
CA THR A 278 -8.60 -12.96 4.55
C THR A 278 -7.75 -14.21 4.46
N GLU A 279 -6.60 -14.24 5.14
CA GLU A 279 -5.81 -15.44 5.34
C GLU A 279 -6.07 -15.92 6.76
N ILE A 280 -6.66 -17.10 6.91
CA ILE A 280 -7.02 -17.67 8.22
C ILE A 280 -5.86 -18.48 8.82
N ASN A 281 -5.96 -18.77 10.12
CA ASN A 281 -5.05 -19.68 10.85
C ASN A 281 -3.57 -19.28 10.74
N LYS A 282 -3.27 -18.01 11.01
CA LYS A 282 -1.91 -17.50 11.20
C LYS A 282 -1.58 -17.55 12.70
N LYS A 283 -0.63 -18.40 13.07
CA LYS A 283 -0.20 -18.52 14.46
C LYS A 283 0.67 -17.33 14.86
N ILE A 284 0.39 -16.78 16.04
CA ILE A 284 1.26 -15.83 16.74
C ILE A 284 2.45 -16.61 17.31
N TYR A 285 3.67 -16.12 17.08
CA TYR A 285 4.92 -16.73 17.55
C TYR A 285 5.58 -15.95 18.67
N LYS A 286 5.43 -14.62 18.68
CA LYS A 286 5.83 -13.73 19.77
C LYS A 286 4.97 -12.48 19.69
N ILE A 287 4.40 -12.06 20.81
CA ILE A 287 3.93 -10.69 21.01
C ILE A 287 5.11 -9.95 21.66
N GLY A 288 5.89 -9.25 20.84
CA GLY A 288 7.04 -8.49 21.30
C GLY A 288 6.59 -7.13 21.82
N GLN A 289 7.10 -6.73 22.97
CA GLN A 289 6.89 -5.39 23.50
C GLN A 289 7.67 -4.34 22.68
N GLY A 290 7.25 -3.08 22.71
CA GLY A 290 7.99 -1.95 22.15
C GLY A 290 9.24 -1.60 22.96
N TYR A 291 9.96 -0.57 22.53
CA TYR A 291 11.04 0.01 23.33
C TYR A 291 10.45 0.65 24.59
N LEU A 292 10.96 0.23 25.75
CA LEU A 292 10.56 0.75 27.05
C LEU A 292 11.67 1.58 27.66
N ILE A 293 11.30 2.64 28.37
CA ILE A 293 12.19 3.28 29.33
C ILE A 293 11.82 2.70 30.70
N LYS A 294 12.73 1.93 31.30
CA LYS A 294 12.66 1.52 32.71
C LYS A 294 13.93 2.04 33.39
N ASP A 295 13.78 2.67 34.54
CA ASP A 295 14.91 3.12 35.38
C ASP A 295 15.92 4.00 34.60
N GLY A 296 15.39 4.88 33.74
CA GLY A 296 16.16 5.74 32.84
C GLY A 296 16.83 5.04 31.64
N LYS A 297 16.87 3.69 31.61
CA LYS A 297 17.49 2.89 30.56
C LYS A 297 16.47 2.51 29.48
N LEU A 298 16.84 2.72 28.23
CA LEU A 298 16.03 2.38 27.06
C LEU A 298 16.24 0.89 26.68
N ILE A 299 15.38 0.03 27.19
CA ILE A 299 15.38 -1.41 26.88
C ILE A 299 14.88 -1.60 25.45
N LYS A 300 15.72 -2.22 24.60
CA LYS A 300 15.45 -2.50 23.19
C LYS A 300 15.36 -4.01 22.88
N ASN A 301 15.45 -4.85 23.92
CA ASN A 301 15.79 -6.27 23.85
C ASN A 301 14.54 -7.09 23.52
N ASN A 302 13.96 -6.84 22.34
CA ASN A 302 12.67 -7.37 21.95
C ASN A 302 12.80 -8.66 21.11
N ALA A 303 14.03 -8.99 20.69
CA ALA A 303 14.38 -10.16 19.90
C ALA A 303 15.45 -11.07 20.54
N SER A 304 15.83 -10.81 21.79
CA SER A 304 16.41 -11.83 22.65
C SER A 304 15.40 -12.97 22.87
N THR A 305 15.94 -14.15 23.16
CA THR A 305 15.19 -15.37 23.48
C THR A 305 15.93 -16.12 24.58
N ASP A 306 15.28 -17.06 25.25
CA ASP A 306 15.83 -17.69 26.46
C ASP A 306 17.16 -18.45 26.21
N TYR A 307 17.41 -18.83 24.95
CA TYR A 307 18.65 -19.45 24.46
C TYR A 307 19.63 -18.47 23.80
N ASP A 308 19.20 -17.23 23.53
CA ASP A 308 20.00 -16.21 22.84
C ASP A 308 20.00 -14.93 23.67
N LEU A 309 21.00 -14.87 24.55
CA LEU A 309 21.26 -13.79 25.50
C LEU A 309 21.77 -12.50 24.83
N SER A 310 21.82 -12.42 23.49
CA SER A 310 22.25 -11.19 22.81
C SER A 310 21.20 -10.09 22.95
N ASP A 311 21.64 -8.92 23.42
CA ASP A 311 20.81 -7.73 23.62
C ASP A 311 20.49 -7.06 22.27
N LYS A 312 19.53 -7.65 21.55
CA LYS A 312 19.10 -7.22 20.21
C LYS A 312 17.60 -6.92 20.10
N SER A 313 17.32 -5.90 19.29
CA SER A 313 15.95 -5.56 18.88
C SER A 313 15.49 -6.40 17.70
N ILE A 314 14.18 -6.42 17.42
CA ILE A 314 13.63 -7.09 16.23
C ILE A 314 14.04 -6.44 14.90
N ASN A 315 14.68 -5.27 14.95
CA ASN A 315 15.12 -4.55 13.77
C ASN A 315 16.41 -5.17 13.22
N PRO A 316 16.42 -5.61 11.95
CA PRO A 316 17.66 -6.10 11.36
C PRO A 316 18.65 -4.96 11.16
N LEU A 317 19.93 -5.26 10.96
CA LEU A 317 20.97 -4.26 10.69
C LEU A 317 20.59 -3.34 9.51
N GLY A 318 20.51 -2.03 9.76
CA GLY A 318 20.02 -1.01 8.82
C GLY A 318 18.49 -0.83 8.79
N GLY A 319 17.76 -1.44 9.72
CA GLY A 319 16.30 -1.38 9.83
C GLY A 319 15.56 -2.22 8.79
N PHE A 320 14.23 -2.30 8.92
CA PHE A 320 13.42 -3.00 7.93
C PHE A 320 13.38 -2.23 6.61
N VAL A 321 14.00 -2.79 5.56
CA VAL A 321 14.12 -2.18 4.22
C VAL A 321 12.78 -1.62 3.71
N HIS A 322 12.75 -0.34 3.33
CA HIS A 322 11.56 0.43 2.94
C HIS A 322 10.46 0.59 4.00
N TYR A 323 10.66 0.14 5.24
CA TYR A 323 9.79 0.43 6.38
C TYR A 323 10.41 1.51 7.27
N GLY A 324 11.55 1.22 7.88
CA GLY A 324 12.13 1.97 9.01
C GLY A 324 12.38 1.02 10.18
N GLU A 325 12.46 1.56 11.38
CA GLU A 325 12.56 0.79 12.63
C GLU A 325 11.17 0.50 13.21
N VAL A 326 11.03 -0.65 13.84
CA VAL A 326 9.89 -1.04 14.69
C VAL A 326 10.26 -0.67 16.11
N THR A 327 9.53 0.29 16.69
CA THR A 327 9.78 0.81 18.05
C THR A 327 8.62 0.51 18.99
N ASN A 328 7.44 0.19 18.46
CA ASN A 328 6.25 -0.15 19.23
C ASN A 328 6.10 -1.67 19.40
N ASP A 329 5.12 -2.09 20.20
CA ASP A 329 4.70 -3.49 20.29
C ASP A 329 4.49 -4.08 18.89
N PHE A 330 4.82 -5.35 18.70
CA PHE A 330 4.65 -6.05 17.44
C PHE A 330 4.17 -7.49 17.62
N VAL A 331 3.46 -7.98 16.62
CA VAL A 331 3.05 -9.37 16.51
C VAL A 331 3.90 -10.06 15.44
N MET A 332 4.65 -11.08 15.85
CA MET A 332 5.34 -12.00 14.95
C MET A 332 4.38 -13.09 14.50
N LEU A 333 4.08 -13.15 13.20
CA LEU A 333 3.14 -14.10 12.61
C LEU A 333 3.84 -15.15 11.75
N LYS A 334 3.46 -16.41 11.89
CA LYS A 334 3.98 -17.52 11.09
C LYS A 334 3.74 -17.29 9.58
N GLY A 335 4.81 -17.37 8.80
CA GLY A 335 4.80 -17.32 7.34
C GLY A 335 4.58 -15.93 6.77
N CYS A 336 4.18 -15.89 5.50
CA CYS A 336 3.84 -14.64 4.82
C CYS A 336 2.39 -14.21 5.12
N VAL A 337 2.13 -12.90 5.00
CA VAL A 337 0.77 -12.32 5.02
C VAL A 337 0.56 -11.37 3.83
N VAL A 338 -0.70 -11.05 3.52
CA VAL A 338 -1.07 -10.14 2.43
C VAL A 338 -0.40 -8.75 2.50
N GLY A 339 -0.33 -8.08 1.36
CA GLY A 339 0.03 -6.66 1.27
C GLY A 339 1.52 -6.36 1.11
N THR A 340 1.79 -5.07 0.87
CA THR A 340 3.15 -4.49 0.83
C THR A 340 3.69 -4.28 2.25
N LYS A 341 4.99 -3.96 2.38
CA LYS A 341 5.49 -3.25 3.56
C LYS A 341 4.71 -1.93 3.74
N LYS A 342 4.69 -1.38 4.96
CA LYS A 342 3.92 -0.17 5.34
C LYS A 342 2.40 -0.30 5.15
N ARG A 343 1.86 -1.52 5.03
CA ARG A 343 0.43 -1.78 4.80
C ARG A 343 -0.30 -1.98 6.12
N VAL A 344 -1.38 -1.24 6.35
CA VAL A 344 -2.34 -1.56 7.41
C VAL A 344 -3.00 -2.92 7.15
N LEU A 345 -2.92 -3.79 8.15
CA LEU A 345 -3.57 -5.09 8.23
C LEU A 345 -4.59 -5.05 9.37
N THR A 346 -5.69 -5.76 9.18
CA THR A 346 -6.68 -5.98 10.23
C THR A 346 -6.50 -7.40 10.74
N LEU A 347 -6.07 -7.51 11.99
CA LEU A 347 -5.96 -8.77 12.71
C LEU A 347 -7.33 -9.06 13.35
N ARG A 348 -7.79 -10.29 13.32
CA ARG A 348 -9.06 -10.72 13.93
C ARG A 348 -8.84 -12.06 14.63
N LYS A 349 -9.48 -12.29 15.77
CA LYS A 349 -9.59 -13.64 16.34
C LYS A 349 -10.21 -14.59 15.30
N SER A 350 -9.84 -15.87 15.37
CA SER A 350 -10.34 -16.83 14.38
C SER A 350 -11.87 -17.06 14.52
N LEU A 351 -12.53 -17.40 13.43
CA LEU A 351 -13.98 -17.73 13.43
C LEU A 351 -14.27 -19.20 13.79
N LEU A 352 -13.22 -20.01 13.92
CA LEU A 352 -13.29 -21.45 14.07
C LEU A 352 -12.70 -21.83 15.42
N VAL A 353 -13.33 -22.79 16.12
CA VAL A 353 -12.74 -23.40 17.30
C VAL A 353 -11.51 -24.20 16.87
N GLN A 354 -10.36 -23.94 17.50
CA GLN A 354 -9.07 -24.49 17.09
C GLN A 354 -8.69 -25.70 17.94
N THR A 355 -9.11 -26.89 17.54
CA THR A 355 -8.85 -28.15 18.27
C THR A 355 -7.62 -28.92 17.77
N LYS A 356 -7.03 -28.52 16.64
CA LYS A 356 -5.93 -29.27 16.00
C LYS A 356 -4.64 -29.15 16.82
N ARG A 357 -3.89 -30.25 16.99
CA ARG A 357 -2.58 -30.26 17.69
C ARG A 357 -1.62 -29.15 17.21
N ARG A 358 -1.52 -28.93 15.89
CA ARG A 358 -0.72 -27.86 15.26
C ARG A 358 -1.21 -26.42 15.59
N ALA A 359 -2.46 -26.26 16.00
CA ALA A 359 -3.01 -24.99 16.46
C ALA A 359 -2.73 -24.76 17.95
N LEU A 360 -2.78 -25.81 18.77
CA LEU A 360 -2.56 -25.78 20.22
C LEU A 360 -1.07 -25.92 20.65
N GLU A 361 -0.18 -26.32 19.74
CA GLU A 361 1.29 -26.38 19.91
C GLU A 361 1.83 -25.08 20.54
N LYS A 362 2.49 -25.16 21.70
CA LYS A 362 3.18 -23.99 22.28
C LYS A 362 4.40 -23.62 21.44
N ILE A 363 4.74 -22.33 21.33
CA ILE A 363 5.89 -21.88 20.54
C ILE A 363 6.95 -21.30 21.46
N ASP A 364 7.99 -22.11 21.67
CA ASP A 364 9.29 -21.65 22.15
C ASP A 364 10.15 -21.20 20.95
N LEU A 365 10.95 -20.15 21.10
CA LEU A 365 11.82 -19.60 20.06
C LEU A 365 13.28 -19.68 20.53
N LYS A 366 14.14 -20.35 19.77
CA LYS A 366 15.56 -20.47 20.09
C LYS A 366 16.40 -19.33 19.52
N PHE A 367 16.01 -18.79 18.37
CA PHE A 367 16.76 -17.74 17.70
C PHE A 367 15.88 -16.86 16.81
N ILE A 368 16.18 -15.57 16.78
CA ILE A 368 15.59 -14.59 15.87
C ILE A 368 16.70 -13.94 15.03
N ASP A 369 16.59 -14.07 13.71
CA ASP A 369 17.58 -13.54 12.77
C ASP A 369 17.38 -12.03 12.52
N THR A 370 18.40 -11.25 12.87
CA THR A 370 18.50 -9.80 12.74
C THR A 370 19.58 -9.38 11.72
N THR A 371 20.12 -10.31 10.92
CA THR A 371 21.01 -9.94 9.80
C THR A 371 20.38 -8.94 8.85
N SER A 372 21.19 -8.05 8.26
CA SER A 372 20.68 -7.04 7.32
C SER A 372 19.90 -7.68 6.17
N LYS A 373 18.70 -7.14 5.92
CA LYS A 373 17.84 -7.55 4.79
C LYS A 373 18.03 -6.68 3.55
N PHE A 374 19.07 -5.83 3.54
CA PHE A 374 19.48 -5.00 2.41
C PHE A 374 20.73 -5.58 1.75
N GLY A 375 20.56 -6.75 1.11
CA GLY A 375 21.66 -7.59 0.63
C GLY A 375 21.75 -8.89 1.45
N HIS A 376 22.96 -9.44 1.57
CA HIS A 376 23.24 -10.64 2.35
C HIS A 376 24.00 -10.26 3.63
N GLY A 377 23.29 -9.90 4.69
CA GLY A 377 23.90 -9.65 5.99
C GLY A 377 24.51 -10.92 6.59
N ARG A 378 25.71 -10.81 7.16
CA ARG A 378 26.43 -11.92 7.82
C ARG A 378 26.38 -11.88 9.35
N PHE A 379 26.20 -10.68 9.93
CA PHE A 379 26.22 -10.42 11.36
C PHE A 379 24.82 -10.09 11.87
N GLN A 380 24.53 -10.46 13.12
CA GLN A 380 23.27 -10.21 13.82
C GLN A 380 23.24 -8.83 14.49
N THR A 381 24.35 -8.41 15.10
CA THR A 381 24.48 -7.10 15.78
C THR A 381 25.57 -6.21 15.18
N MET A 382 25.62 -4.93 15.55
CA MET A 382 26.67 -4.02 15.07
C MET A 382 27.99 -4.25 15.81
N GLU A 383 27.87 -4.70 17.04
CA GLU A 383 28.93 -5.02 17.98
C GLU A 383 29.70 -6.25 17.49
N GLU A 384 28.98 -7.32 17.13
CA GLU A 384 29.52 -8.52 16.47
C GLU A 384 30.24 -8.16 15.16
N LYS A 385 29.61 -7.31 14.31
CA LYS A 385 30.23 -6.84 13.07
C LYS A 385 31.53 -6.07 13.34
N LYS A 386 31.54 -5.16 14.32
CA LYS A 386 32.73 -4.37 14.68
C LYS A 386 33.86 -5.24 15.21
N ALA A 387 33.54 -6.20 16.09
CA ALA A 387 34.50 -7.15 16.63
C ALA A 387 35.12 -8.01 15.52
N PHE A 388 34.32 -8.50 14.57
CA PHE A 388 34.81 -9.29 13.44
C PHE A 388 35.65 -8.47 12.44
N MET A 389 35.31 -7.20 12.20
CA MET A 389 35.90 -6.40 11.11
C MET A 389 37.21 -5.66 11.45
N VAL A 390 37.77 -5.82 12.66
CA VAL A 390 39.08 -5.29 13.13
C VAL A 390 39.49 -3.93 12.52
N SER A 391 39.13 -2.85 13.23
CA SER A 391 39.59 -1.47 12.99
C SER A 391 39.78 -1.08 11.51
N THR A 392 38.76 -1.31 10.66
CA THR A 392 38.72 -0.71 9.33
C THR A 392 38.91 0.80 9.46
N SER A 393 39.78 1.38 8.65
CA SER A 393 40.07 2.82 8.59
C SER A 393 38.80 3.63 8.30
N ALA A 394 38.11 4.03 9.37
CA ALA A 394 36.96 4.90 9.29
C ALA A 394 37.45 6.30 8.89
N CYS A 395 36.98 6.78 7.75
CA CYS A 395 37.20 8.15 7.29
C CYS A 395 36.88 9.12 8.45
N PRO A 396 37.80 10.03 8.82
CA PRO A 396 37.64 10.85 10.01
C PRO A 396 36.36 11.69 9.90
N PRO A 397 35.62 11.90 11.00
CA PRO A 397 34.45 12.77 10.98
C PRO A 397 34.90 14.17 10.55
N CYS A 398 34.21 14.74 9.57
CA CYS A 398 34.44 16.12 9.16
C CYS A 398 34.01 17.04 10.31
N TRP A 399 34.97 17.42 11.16
CA TRP A 399 34.77 18.43 12.20
C TRP A 399 34.53 19.77 11.53
N VAL A 400 33.26 20.16 11.45
CA VAL A 400 32.86 21.52 11.07
C VAL A 400 33.35 22.46 12.17
N TRP A 401 34.52 23.06 11.96
CA TRP A 401 34.98 24.18 12.76
C TRP A 401 34.08 25.39 12.47
N TRP A 402 33.21 25.71 13.41
CA TRP A 402 32.43 26.94 13.43
C TRP A 402 32.90 27.79 14.60
N LEU A 403 33.88 28.66 14.36
CA LEU A 403 34.37 29.64 15.32
C LEU A 403 34.69 30.97 14.62
N GLY A 404 34.12 32.06 15.14
CA GLY A 404 34.77 33.38 15.22
C GLY A 404 34.93 34.24 13.95
N GLN A 405 34.01 35.19 13.77
CA GLN A 405 34.31 36.53 13.23
C GLN A 405 34.91 37.42 14.36
N PRO A 406 35.34 38.68 14.13
CA PRO A 406 36.10 39.25 12.98
C PRO A 406 37.19 40.30 13.37
N SER A 407 38.16 40.58 12.48
CA SER A 407 38.87 41.88 12.34
C SER A 407 39.67 41.85 11.01
N ALA A 408 39.46 42.75 10.05
CA ALA A 408 39.86 44.17 9.99
C ALA A 408 41.38 44.40 9.87
N PHE A 409 41.90 44.50 8.62
CA PHE A 409 42.73 45.62 8.12
C PHE A 409 42.94 45.46 6.59
N GLY A 410 43.23 46.55 5.87
CA GLY A 410 43.38 46.57 4.40
C GLY A 410 44.78 46.99 3.93
N SER A 411 44.90 47.31 2.62
CA SER A 411 46.14 47.73 1.94
C SER A 411 47.14 46.58 1.67
N SER A 412 47.92 46.50 0.58
CA SER A 412 47.87 47.09 -0.77
C SER A 412 48.85 46.36 -1.72
N ARG A 413 48.72 46.56 -3.04
CA ARG A 413 49.74 46.48 -4.12
C ARG A 413 51.00 45.57 -3.92
N GLY A 414 51.25 44.66 -4.88
CA GLY A 414 52.62 44.12 -5.08
C GLY A 414 52.73 43.04 -6.17
N ARG A 415 53.64 43.24 -7.14
CA ARG A 415 53.91 42.33 -8.28
C ARG A 415 54.98 41.27 -7.94
N GLY A 416 55.03 40.21 -8.75
CA GLY A 416 56.14 39.23 -8.81
C GLY A 416 55.91 37.97 -7.97
N GLY A 417 56.38 36.78 -8.34
CA GLY A 417 57.17 36.39 -9.51
C GLY A 417 58.29 35.42 -9.11
N LEU A 418 58.38 34.29 -9.82
CA LEU A 418 59.44 33.24 -9.77
C LEU A 418 59.41 32.24 -8.59
N ASP A 419 59.12 31.00 -8.99
CA ASP A 419 59.92 29.77 -8.84
C ASP A 419 60.22 29.07 -7.50
N ALA A 420 59.98 27.75 -7.59
CA ALA A 420 60.69 26.64 -6.96
C ALA A 420 60.78 26.55 -5.42
N LEU A 421 60.19 25.49 -4.87
CA LEU A 421 60.95 24.38 -4.27
C LEU A 421 60.07 23.13 -4.19
N GLY A 422 60.59 22.00 -4.66
CA GLY A 422 59.88 20.72 -4.66
C GLY A 422 60.13 19.93 -3.38
N LEU A 423 59.10 19.22 -2.91
CA LEU A 423 59.27 18.08 -1.99
C LEU A 423 58.43 16.92 -2.51
N SER A 424 59.14 15.90 -3.01
CA SER A 424 58.59 14.65 -3.50
C SER A 424 58.50 13.61 -2.38
N CYS A 425 57.32 13.01 -2.23
CA CYS A 425 57.05 11.71 -1.60
C CYS A 425 55.64 11.33 -2.09
N GLY A 426 55.37 10.22 -2.75
CA GLY A 426 56.13 8.99 -2.92
C GLY A 426 55.07 7.89 -3.01
N CYS A 427 54.81 7.35 -4.21
CA CYS A 427 53.68 6.44 -4.41
C CYS A 427 53.92 5.09 -3.72
N GLY A 428 52.86 4.52 -3.14
CA GLY A 428 52.81 3.13 -2.67
C GLY A 428 51.79 2.34 -3.49
N ASP A 429 52.26 1.40 -4.30
CA ASP A 429 51.45 0.62 -5.22
C ASP A 429 50.46 -0.34 -4.55
N TRP A 430 49.35 -0.63 -5.26
CA TRP A 430 48.50 -1.79 -5.00
C TRP A 430 48.37 -2.63 -6.29
N PRO A 431 48.41 -3.97 -6.21
CA PRO A 431 48.63 -4.83 -7.38
C PRO A 431 47.40 -4.94 -8.30
N ARG A 432 47.67 -4.91 -9.61
CA ARG A 432 46.67 -5.24 -10.65
C ARG A 432 46.33 -6.73 -10.65
N VAL A 433 45.04 -7.05 -10.62
CA VAL A 433 44.53 -8.33 -11.16
C VAL A 433 43.96 -8.09 -12.55
N LEU A 434 44.53 -8.76 -13.54
CA LEU A 434 44.14 -8.69 -14.95
C LEU A 434 42.90 -9.54 -15.25
N VAL A 435 41.89 -8.97 -15.92
CA VAL A 435 40.89 -9.71 -16.71
C VAL A 435 40.61 -8.89 -18.00
N PRO A 436 40.64 -9.49 -19.20
CA PRO A 436 40.72 -8.71 -20.45
C PRO A 436 39.39 -8.45 -21.17
N SER A 437 39.31 -7.28 -21.83
CA SER A 437 38.50 -6.95 -23.03
C SER A 437 36.95 -6.93 -22.87
N ARG A 438 36.18 -5.95 -23.36
CA ARG A 438 36.28 -5.14 -24.59
C ARG A 438 35.63 -3.75 -24.43
N VAL A 439 36.09 -2.85 -25.29
CA VAL A 439 35.69 -1.46 -25.58
C VAL A 439 34.20 -1.12 -25.40
N GLY A 440 33.92 0.01 -24.75
CA GLY A 440 32.62 0.69 -24.71
C GLY A 440 32.76 2.13 -24.18
N ILE A 441 32.57 3.12 -25.05
CA ILE A 441 32.83 4.54 -24.79
C ILE A 441 31.90 5.09 -23.69
N CYS A 442 32.44 5.89 -22.76
CA CYS A 442 31.66 6.57 -21.72
C CYS A 442 32.16 8.02 -21.54
N CYS A 443 31.38 8.99 -21.99
CA CYS A 443 31.64 10.41 -21.73
C CYS A 443 30.96 10.83 -20.43
N HIS A 444 31.73 11.26 -19.43
CA HIS A 444 31.20 11.87 -18.21
C HIS A 444 31.00 13.37 -18.40
N LEU A 445 29.82 13.86 -18.01
CA LEU A 445 29.58 15.27 -17.68
C LEU A 445 29.60 15.42 -16.14
N PRO A 446 30.21 16.48 -15.58
CA PRO A 446 30.37 16.63 -14.14
C PRO A 446 29.10 17.12 -13.44
N SER A 447 29.00 16.82 -12.15
CA SER A 447 27.90 17.18 -11.26
C SER A 447 27.99 18.61 -10.74
N SER A 448 26.83 19.26 -10.62
CA SER A 448 26.62 20.58 -10.01
C SER A 448 27.03 20.66 -8.53
N THR A 449 27.72 21.74 -8.15
CA THR A 449 27.65 22.31 -6.80
C THR A 449 26.50 23.29 -6.68
N SER A 450 26.07 23.54 -5.44
CA SER A 450 24.86 24.26 -5.05
C SER A 450 25.05 25.77 -4.94
N ASP A 451 23.96 26.52 -5.15
CA ASP A 451 23.72 27.72 -4.35
C ASP A 451 22.24 27.92 -3.98
N HIS A 452 22.01 28.48 -2.80
CA HIS A 452 20.69 28.72 -2.23
C HIS A 452 20.13 30.09 -2.63
N PHE A 453 18.84 30.20 -2.98
CA PHE A 453 18.05 31.38 -2.60
C PHE A 453 16.56 31.08 -2.44
N LEU A 454 15.94 31.74 -1.46
CA LEU A 454 14.51 31.62 -1.16
C LEU A 454 13.63 32.23 -2.27
N SER A 455 12.46 31.65 -2.51
CA SER A 455 11.40 32.25 -3.32
C SER A 455 10.09 32.34 -2.52
N PRO A 456 9.48 33.54 -2.37
CA PRO A 456 8.21 33.71 -1.69
C PRO A 456 7.01 33.35 -2.58
N HIS A 457 5.87 33.09 -1.92
CA HIS A 457 4.56 32.95 -2.57
C HIS A 457 4.19 34.17 -3.43
N ARG A 458 3.65 33.96 -4.63
CA ARG A 458 2.68 34.89 -5.27
C ARG A 458 1.68 34.13 -6.15
N ASP A 459 0.42 34.58 -6.14
CA ASP A 459 -0.72 33.90 -6.75
C ASP A 459 -0.83 34.08 -8.27
N HIS A 460 -1.28 33.03 -8.97
CA HIS A 460 -1.74 33.15 -10.36
C HIS A 460 -3.22 33.56 -10.41
N SER A 461 -3.50 34.82 -10.75
CA SER A 461 -4.85 35.28 -11.10
C SER A 461 -4.81 36.52 -12.01
N ARG A 462 -5.60 36.49 -13.09
CA ARG A 462 -5.82 37.55 -14.12
C ARG A 462 -4.70 37.72 -15.18
N LYS A 463 -4.95 37.19 -16.40
CA LYS A 463 -4.28 37.63 -17.64
C LYS A 463 -4.73 39.04 -18.00
N THR A 464 -3.85 39.85 -18.61
CA THR A 464 -4.18 41.20 -19.08
C THR A 464 -5.03 41.18 -20.35
N GLU A 465 -5.77 42.25 -20.59
CA GLU A 465 -6.66 42.37 -21.76
C GLU A 465 -5.89 42.36 -23.09
N LEU A 466 -4.68 42.92 -23.09
CA LEU A 466 -3.77 42.92 -24.24
C LEU A 466 -3.37 41.49 -24.67
N GLN A 467 -3.16 40.59 -23.72
CA GLN A 467 -2.88 39.17 -24.02
C GLN A 467 -4.10 38.48 -24.64
N ARG A 468 -5.32 38.77 -24.16
CA ARG A 468 -6.56 38.23 -24.75
C ARG A 468 -6.76 38.72 -26.19
N LYS A 469 -6.51 40.01 -26.48
CA LYS A 469 -6.59 40.57 -27.83
C LYS A 469 -5.59 39.90 -28.81
N LYS A 470 -4.36 39.61 -28.36
CA LYS A 470 -3.37 38.85 -29.16
C LYS A 470 -3.81 37.40 -29.43
N GLU A 471 -4.30 36.67 -28.42
CA GLU A 471 -4.83 35.31 -28.58
C GLU A 471 -6.02 35.25 -29.55
N LEU A 472 -6.91 36.25 -29.50
CA LEU A 472 -8.07 36.33 -30.40
C LEU A 472 -7.67 36.55 -31.87
N ASN A 473 -6.69 37.43 -32.12
CA ASN A 473 -6.18 37.69 -33.47
C ASN A 473 -5.45 36.48 -34.07
N ALA A 474 -4.66 35.74 -33.27
CA ALA A 474 -4.02 34.51 -33.72
C ALA A 474 -5.06 33.43 -34.12
N ARG A 475 -6.09 33.21 -33.28
CA ARG A 475 -7.20 32.28 -33.58
C ARG A 475 -7.99 32.69 -34.83
N ASN A 476 -8.23 34.00 -35.03
CA ASN A 476 -8.93 34.50 -36.22
C ASN A 476 -8.14 34.21 -37.51
N ARG A 477 -6.82 34.49 -37.54
CA ARG A 477 -5.97 34.20 -38.71
C ARG A 477 -5.91 32.70 -39.00
N PHE A 478 -5.71 31.88 -37.96
CA PHE A 478 -5.64 30.42 -38.12
C PHE A 478 -6.94 29.81 -38.65
N CYS A 479 -8.11 30.23 -38.14
CA CYS A 479 -9.39 29.72 -38.64
C CYS A 479 -9.69 30.20 -40.07
N SER A 480 -9.28 31.43 -40.43
CA SER A 480 -9.46 32.00 -41.77
C SER A 480 -8.67 31.24 -42.83
N TRP A 481 -7.41 30.87 -42.54
CA TRP A 481 -6.52 30.23 -43.51
C TRP A 481 -6.91 28.79 -43.86
N TRP A 482 -7.70 28.15 -42.99
CA TRP A 482 -8.12 26.75 -43.09
C TRP A 482 -9.63 26.55 -43.25
N GLY A 483 -10.42 27.63 -43.38
CA GLY A 483 -11.88 27.56 -43.57
C GLY A 483 -12.65 26.94 -42.38
N LEU A 484 -12.12 27.05 -41.16
CA LEU A 484 -12.67 26.37 -39.98
C LEU A 484 -13.65 27.24 -39.18
N ASN A 485 -14.76 26.65 -38.74
CA ASN A 485 -15.76 27.35 -37.94
C ASN A 485 -15.21 27.66 -36.53
N LYS A 486 -15.19 28.95 -36.18
CA LYS A 486 -14.52 29.48 -34.98
C LYS A 486 -15.05 28.90 -33.66
N SER A 487 -16.30 28.43 -33.63
CA SER A 487 -16.99 27.93 -32.42
C SER A 487 -16.35 26.70 -31.78
N TYR A 488 -15.60 25.88 -32.55
CA TYR A 488 -15.06 24.60 -32.08
C TYR A 488 -13.69 24.66 -31.38
N PHE A 489 -13.01 25.82 -31.34
CA PHE A 489 -11.65 25.94 -30.77
C PHE A 489 -11.59 26.89 -29.55
N PRO A 490 -11.26 26.40 -28.34
CA PRO A 490 -11.03 27.25 -27.17
C PRO A 490 -9.65 27.95 -27.22
N LEU A 491 -9.59 29.16 -26.67
CA LEU A 491 -8.42 30.08 -26.74
C LEU A 491 -7.11 29.51 -26.17
N THR A 492 -7.19 28.55 -25.24
CA THR A 492 -6.01 27.96 -24.57
C THR A 492 -5.19 27.01 -25.44
N SER A 493 -5.66 26.66 -26.65
CA SER A 493 -5.02 25.64 -27.51
C SER A 493 -3.89 26.17 -28.41
N CYS A 494 -3.80 27.49 -28.64
CA CYS A 494 -2.86 28.05 -29.64
C CYS A 494 -1.44 28.33 -29.10
N LEU A 495 -1.20 28.23 -27.79
CA LEU A 495 0.10 28.58 -27.18
C LEU A 495 1.20 27.50 -27.29
N PHE A 496 0.89 26.31 -27.83
CA PHE A 496 1.85 25.20 -27.89
C PHE A 496 2.71 25.16 -29.17
N LEU A 497 2.58 26.16 -30.06
CA LEU A 497 3.22 26.20 -31.38
C LEU A 497 4.15 27.41 -31.61
N GLN A 498 4.45 28.20 -30.57
CA GLN A 498 5.29 29.39 -30.69
C GLN A 498 6.54 29.38 -29.77
N GLU A 499 6.75 28.33 -28.96
CA GLU A 499 7.94 28.16 -28.09
C GLU A 499 9.01 27.22 -28.68
N ARG A 500 8.96 26.91 -29.97
CA ARG A 500 10.08 26.27 -30.69
C ARG A 500 10.39 27.08 -31.95
N GLY A 501 11.35 27.98 -31.83
CA GLY A 501 11.81 28.82 -32.94
C GLY A 501 12.36 27.97 -34.08
N TRP A 502 11.60 27.88 -35.16
CA TRP A 502 11.96 27.24 -36.41
C TRP A 502 11.69 28.25 -37.53
N ASP A 503 12.70 29.07 -37.83
CA ASP A 503 12.72 29.94 -39.00
C ASP A 503 12.88 29.09 -40.26
N TRP A 504 11.96 29.21 -41.21
CA TRP A 504 12.01 28.49 -42.50
C TRP A 504 11.63 29.41 -43.66
N GLY A 505 12.54 30.33 -43.98
CA GLY A 505 12.68 30.83 -45.35
C GLY A 505 13.53 29.85 -46.14
N GLY A 506 13.04 29.29 -47.26
CA GLY A 506 13.82 28.30 -48.01
C GLY A 506 13.01 27.42 -48.96
N ARG A 507 12.70 27.97 -50.13
CA ARG A 507 12.38 27.33 -51.43
C ARG A 507 12.68 25.82 -51.55
N TRP A 508 11.75 25.06 -52.12
CA TRP A 508 11.86 24.13 -53.29
C TRP A 508 10.72 23.09 -53.27
N GLY A 509 10.29 22.64 -54.45
CA GLY A 509 9.03 21.93 -54.67
C GLY A 509 9.09 20.39 -54.63
N PRO A 510 8.34 19.69 -55.49
CA PRO A 510 7.16 18.97 -55.02
C PRO A 510 7.24 17.45 -55.20
N LEU A 511 6.45 16.65 -54.45
CA LEU A 511 5.91 15.35 -54.92
C LEU A 511 4.85 14.73 -53.99
N ARG A 512 3.70 14.39 -54.61
CA ARG A 512 2.73 13.29 -54.34
C ARG A 512 2.22 12.98 -52.91
N CYS A 513 0.95 13.35 -52.73
CA CYS A 513 -0.18 12.55 -52.23
C CYS A 513 0.05 11.16 -51.62
N LEU A 514 -0.57 10.92 -50.45
CA LEU A 514 -1.41 9.73 -50.22
C LEU A 514 -2.46 10.00 -49.11
N VAL A 515 -3.67 9.48 -49.31
CA VAL A 515 -4.90 9.84 -48.57
C VAL A 515 -5.20 8.86 -47.43
N PHE A 516 -5.69 9.36 -46.29
CA PHE A 516 -6.33 8.55 -45.23
C PHE A 516 -7.85 8.74 -45.23
N PRO A 517 -8.65 7.67 -45.04
CA PRO A 517 -10.11 7.72 -45.18
C PRO A 517 -10.84 8.29 -43.94
N LYS A 518 -11.98 8.95 -44.18
CA LYS A 518 -12.90 9.46 -43.16
C LYS A 518 -13.81 8.35 -42.62
N ALA A 519 -14.26 8.53 -41.37
CA ALA A 519 -15.43 7.86 -40.83
C ALA A 519 -16.59 8.86 -40.74
N THR A 520 -17.82 8.41 -41.04
CA THR A 520 -19.04 9.23 -40.98
C THR A 520 -20.16 8.43 -40.30
N ALA A 521 -21.04 9.11 -39.57
CA ALA A 521 -22.12 8.49 -38.80
C ALA A 521 -23.47 9.20 -39.02
N LEU A 522 -24.47 8.39 -39.39
CA LEU A 522 -25.91 8.44 -39.11
C LEU A 522 -26.63 9.78 -38.83
N LEU A 523 -27.54 10.15 -39.76
CA LEU A 523 -28.82 10.90 -39.65
C LEU A 523 -29.62 10.64 -40.97
N SER A 524 -30.96 10.68 -41.10
CA SER A 524 -32.08 10.34 -40.19
C SER A 524 -33.47 10.45 -40.88
N VAL A 525 -34.35 9.43 -40.73
CA VAL A 525 -35.85 9.49 -40.82
C VAL A 525 -36.51 9.65 -42.21
N ALA A 526 -37.73 9.07 -42.33
CA ALA A 526 -38.76 9.18 -43.40
C ALA A 526 -38.47 8.52 -44.79
N SER A 527 -39.43 8.06 -45.60
CA SER A 527 -40.79 7.47 -45.38
C SER A 527 -41.36 6.96 -46.74
N LEU A 528 -42.33 6.03 -46.74
CA LEU A 528 -43.18 5.58 -47.88
C LEU A 528 -42.54 4.66 -48.95
N GLY A 529 -43.34 3.74 -49.53
CA GLY A 529 -43.07 3.08 -50.82
C GLY A 529 -42.96 1.54 -50.85
N LEU A 530 -44.10 0.84 -51.01
CA LEU A 530 -44.24 -0.49 -51.65
C LEU A 530 -44.63 -0.27 -53.15
N PRO A 531 -44.74 -1.28 -54.06
CA PRO A 531 -44.44 -2.73 -54.02
C PRO A 531 -43.68 -3.28 -55.27
N SER A 532 -43.66 -4.62 -55.44
CA SER A 532 -43.45 -5.41 -56.69
C SER A 532 -42.02 -5.50 -57.29
N GLY A 533 -41.58 -6.60 -57.90
CA GLY A 533 -42.22 -7.92 -58.12
C GLY A 533 -41.22 -9.06 -58.44
N LEU A 534 -41.74 -10.30 -58.50
CA LEU A 534 -41.09 -11.57 -58.90
C LEU A 534 -40.93 -11.65 -60.46
N PRO A 535 -40.47 -12.75 -61.13
CA PRO A 535 -40.07 -14.10 -60.66
C PRO A 535 -38.80 -14.76 -61.30
N LEU A 536 -38.47 -15.98 -60.83
CA LEU A 536 -37.98 -17.22 -61.51
C LEU A 536 -37.03 -17.12 -62.75
N CYS A 537 -35.94 -17.90 -62.89
CA CYS A 537 -35.92 -19.37 -63.08
C CYS A 537 -34.48 -19.99 -62.91
N PRO A 538 -34.28 -21.34 -62.99
CA PRO A 538 -33.19 -22.04 -62.29
C PRO A 538 -32.06 -22.65 -63.20
N PRO A 539 -31.42 -23.83 -62.95
CA PRO A 539 -29.95 -23.95 -62.91
C PRO A 539 -29.35 -24.83 -64.03
N PRO A 540 -28.02 -25.10 -63.97
CA PRO A 540 -27.58 -26.46 -64.31
C PRO A 540 -26.60 -27.08 -63.29
N SER A 541 -26.44 -28.39 -63.42
CA SER A 541 -25.82 -29.32 -62.45
C SER A 541 -24.57 -30.03 -63.00
N VAL A 542 -23.51 -30.18 -62.17
CA VAL A 542 -22.62 -31.39 -62.08
C VAL A 542 -21.75 -31.67 -63.35
N PRO A 543 -20.62 -32.44 -63.36
CA PRO A 543 -19.85 -33.18 -62.33
C PRO A 543 -18.45 -32.56 -62.05
N GLY A 544 -17.51 -33.12 -61.28
CA GLY A 544 -17.46 -34.31 -60.41
C GLY A 544 -16.03 -34.86 -60.25
N GLY A 545 -15.68 -35.37 -59.06
CA GLY A 545 -14.55 -36.31 -58.81
C GLY A 545 -13.10 -35.80 -58.84
N ARG A 546 -12.52 -35.52 -57.67
CA ARG A 546 -11.52 -36.37 -56.98
C ARG A 546 -11.25 -35.87 -55.56
#